data_AF-A0A3D5EZT7-F1
#
_entry.id   AF-A0A3D5EZT7-F1
#
_cell.length_a   1.000
_cell.length_b   1.000
_cell.length_c   1.000
_cell.angle_alpha   90.00
_cell.angle_beta   90.00
_cell.angle_gamma   90.00
#
_symmetry.space_group_name_H-M   'P 1'
#
loop_
_entity.id
_entity.type
_entity.pdbx_description
1 polymer ?
#
loop_
_entity_poly.entity_id
_entity_poly.type
_entity_poly.pdbx_seq_one_letter_code
_entity_poly.pdbx_strand_id
1 'polypeptide(L)'
;RAPCISSHWEFLLRPLVLHHSDEEGPVRYRQIEYHRMPLLAYLAMDDPRRLSRGDFARLVLVSGPGKSGSLPYSDQHLEDFEARFCYDRYWHPQAEHAGTRLLSCGHAFIMVGSARDAYFTGAENGLLGQFRHQFFLLALIPHFHKAALLMLSDRLVTALNRLQIGNAESVKIFKRDIREVLEVFLRFTHRYWFNEISDQAQARALFAMTRGHLGTERLYAELREEIQDMSQYLDSDSLRRQANTVVRLTVVTTAGLIATISTGFLGMNLIDAAQEPLPDRLLLFAMVFVLSALLTGFAIVRSKRLSDFLEALSDERLSQRDRLATLLAVWRSRRPPGSG
;
A
#
# COMPACT_ATOMS: atom_id res chain seq x y z
N ARG A 1 -18.90 -8.54 11.69
CA ARG A 1 -19.92 -9.11 10.77
C ARG A 1 -19.99 -8.20 9.57
N ALA A 2 -19.77 -8.72 8.36
CA ALA A 2 -19.93 -7.93 7.15
C ALA A 2 -21.43 -7.58 6.96
N PRO A 3 -21.76 -6.41 6.41
CA PRO A 3 -23.14 -6.06 6.10
C PRO A 3 -23.71 -7.07 5.09
N CYS A 4 -24.87 -7.64 5.40
CA CYS A 4 -25.59 -8.53 4.49
C CYS A 4 -26.22 -7.69 3.36
N ILE A 5 -26.22 -8.23 2.14
CA ILE A 5 -26.94 -7.65 1.02
C ILE A 5 -28.37 -8.24 0.98
N SER A 6 -29.35 -7.48 0.49
CA SER A 6 -30.70 -8.00 0.29
C SER A 6 -30.74 -8.99 -0.88
N SER A 7 -31.65 -9.96 -0.82
CA SER A 7 -31.78 -11.03 -1.81
C SER A 7 -32.02 -10.54 -3.24
N HIS A 8 -32.70 -9.41 -3.42
CA HIS A 8 -32.93 -8.83 -4.75
C HIS A 8 -31.64 -8.28 -5.38
N TRP A 9 -30.77 -7.66 -4.57
CA TRP A 9 -29.47 -7.19 -5.05
C TRP A 9 -28.52 -8.36 -5.31
N GLU A 10 -28.55 -9.38 -4.45
CA GLU A 10 -27.81 -10.63 -4.69
C GLU A 10 -28.20 -11.27 -6.02
N PHE A 11 -29.50 -11.35 -6.32
CA PHE A 11 -29.99 -11.85 -7.61
C PHE A 11 -29.47 -11.04 -8.80
N LEU A 12 -29.51 -9.70 -8.72
CA LEU A 12 -29.06 -8.81 -9.79
C LEU A 12 -27.54 -8.87 -10.02
N LEU A 13 -26.77 -9.17 -8.98
CA LEU A 13 -25.31 -9.21 -9.06
C LEU A 13 -24.77 -10.56 -9.52
N ARG A 14 -25.60 -11.61 -9.66
CA ARG A 14 -25.14 -12.90 -10.20
C ARG A 14 -24.51 -12.72 -11.60
N PRO A 15 -23.36 -13.35 -11.89
CA PRO A 15 -22.68 -14.40 -11.11
C PRO A 15 -21.65 -13.88 -10.09
N LEU A 16 -21.61 -12.58 -9.78
CA LEU A 16 -20.72 -12.03 -8.76
C LEU A 16 -21.21 -12.48 -7.37
N VAL A 17 -20.27 -12.86 -6.50
CA VAL A 17 -20.59 -13.32 -5.14
C VAL A 17 -19.96 -12.41 -4.09
N LEU A 18 -20.57 -12.34 -2.91
CA LEU A 18 -20.07 -11.51 -1.82
C LEU A 18 -18.72 -12.05 -1.34
N HIS A 19 -17.74 -11.19 -1.07
CA HIS A 19 -16.39 -11.63 -0.69
C HIS A 19 -16.38 -12.48 0.57
N HIS A 20 -17.30 -12.20 1.51
CA HIS A 20 -17.44 -12.89 2.79
C HIS A 20 -18.46 -14.03 2.77
N SER A 21 -19.07 -14.36 1.62
CA SER A 21 -19.93 -15.54 1.51
C SER A 21 -19.10 -16.80 1.22
N ASP A 22 -19.64 -17.94 1.65
CA ASP A 22 -19.10 -19.27 1.36
C ASP A 22 -19.42 -19.72 -0.08
N GLU A 23 -20.28 -18.99 -0.80
CA GLU A 23 -20.57 -19.27 -2.21
C GLU A 23 -19.33 -19.12 -3.11
N GLU A 24 -19.16 -20.07 -4.02
CA GLU A 24 -18.18 -19.98 -5.08
C GLU A 24 -18.70 -19.11 -6.22
N GLY A 25 -17.85 -18.24 -6.75
CA GLY A 25 -18.21 -17.39 -7.87
C GLY A 25 -16.96 -16.88 -8.60
N PRO A 26 -17.09 -16.56 -9.90
CA PRO A 26 -15.98 -16.13 -10.73
C PRO A 26 -15.36 -14.80 -10.27
N VAL A 27 -16.15 -13.93 -9.65
CA VAL A 27 -15.70 -12.61 -9.17
C VAL A 27 -16.34 -12.34 -7.81
N ARG A 28 -15.51 -11.87 -6.87
CA ARG A 28 -15.93 -11.49 -5.53
C ARG A 28 -16.06 -9.97 -5.42
N TYR A 29 -17.15 -9.49 -4.83
CA TYR A 29 -17.35 -8.07 -4.52
C TYR A 29 -17.52 -7.84 -3.01
N ARG A 30 -17.19 -6.64 -2.55
CA ARG A 30 -17.47 -6.20 -1.17
C ARG A 30 -17.64 -4.70 -1.12
N GLN A 31 -18.28 -4.22 -0.07
CA GLN A 31 -18.31 -2.80 0.24
C GLN A 31 -16.89 -2.32 0.60
N ILE A 32 -16.48 -1.19 0.03
CA ILE A 32 -15.15 -0.61 0.23
C ILE A 32 -15.21 0.58 1.21
N GLU A 33 -16.26 1.40 1.13
CA GLU A 33 -16.37 2.63 1.91
C GLU A 33 -17.77 2.73 2.53
N TYR A 34 -18.69 3.39 1.84
CA TYR A 34 -20.01 3.71 2.34
C TYR A 34 -21.10 2.93 1.61
N HIS A 35 -22.24 2.71 2.26
CA HIS A 35 -23.33 1.90 1.72
C HIS A 35 -24.14 2.64 0.65
N ARG A 36 -24.06 3.98 0.59
CA ARG A 36 -24.73 4.74 -0.47
C ARG A 36 -23.94 4.57 -1.77
N MET A 37 -24.63 4.11 -2.80
CA MET A 37 -24.09 4.04 -4.15
C MET A 37 -23.93 5.45 -4.73
N PRO A 38 -22.88 5.71 -5.51
CA PRO A 38 -22.78 6.95 -6.29
C PRO A 38 -24.02 7.18 -7.15
N LEU A 39 -24.42 8.44 -7.27
CA LEU A 39 -25.67 8.83 -7.94
C LEU A 39 -25.39 9.66 -9.19
N LEU A 40 -25.99 9.27 -10.31
CA LEU A 40 -26.13 10.14 -11.47
C LEU A 40 -27.61 10.47 -11.64
N ALA A 41 -27.96 11.75 -11.68
CA ALA A 41 -29.33 12.19 -11.90
C ALA A 41 -29.42 13.16 -13.09
N TYR A 42 -30.40 12.91 -13.95
CA TYR A 42 -30.76 13.77 -15.07
C TYR A 42 -32.20 14.25 -14.84
N LEU A 43 -32.38 15.57 -14.74
CA LEU A 43 -33.65 16.20 -14.36
C LEU A 43 -34.10 17.16 -15.46
N ALA A 44 -35.13 16.75 -16.21
CA ALA A 44 -35.83 17.59 -17.17
C ALA A 44 -37.03 18.26 -16.48
N MET A 45 -36.96 19.57 -16.32
CA MET A 45 -37.94 20.38 -15.57
C MET A 45 -38.73 21.28 -16.52
N ASP A 46 -40.01 21.54 -16.24
CA ASP A 46 -40.78 22.52 -17.03
C ASP A 46 -40.16 23.92 -17.02
N ASP A 47 -39.66 24.34 -15.85
CA ASP A 47 -38.84 25.53 -15.69
C ASP A 47 -37.77 25.30 -14.61
N PRO A 48 -36.51 25.05 -14.99
CA PRO A 48 -35.43 24.79 -14.04
C PRO A 48 -35.09 26.01 -13.16
N ARG A 49 -35.51 27.23 -13.52
CA ARG A 49 -35.26 28.46 -12.74
C ARG A 49 -36.09 28.52 -11.45
N ARG A 50 -37.13 27.68 -11.33
CA ARG A 50 -37.94 27.59 -10.11
C ARG A 50 -37.20 26.92 -8.95
N LEU A 51 -36.10 26.22 -9.21
CA LEU A 51 -35.27 25.62 -8.17
C LEU A 51 -34.48 26.71 -7.44
N SER A 52 -34.66 26.76 -6.12
CA SER A 52 -33.87 27.65 -5.27
C SER A 52 -32.44 27.12 -5.11
N ARG A 53 -31.54 27.97 -4.61
CA ARG A 53 -30.19 27.57 -4.20
C ARG A 53 -30.22 26.36 -3.24
N GLY A 54 -31.17 26.35 -2.29
CA GLY A 54 -31.34 25.25 -1.35
C GLY A 54 -31.75 23.94 -2.03
N ASP A 55 -32.54 24.00 -3.11
CA ASP A 55 -32.93 22.81 -3.86
C ASP A 55 -31.76 22.23 -4.63
N PHE A 56 -30.96 23.07 -5.30
CA PHE A 56 -29.71 22.63 -5.94
C PHE A 56 -28.73 22.01 -4.93
N ALA A 57 -28.58 22.61 -3.75
CA ALA A 57 -27.76 22.06 -2.68
C ALA A 57 -28.29 20.70 -2.20
N ARG A 58 -29.61 20.53 -2.07
CA ARG A 58 -30.22 19.24 -1.71
C ARG A 58 -29.96 18.16 -2.75
N LEU A 59 -30.10 18.50 -4.02
CA LEU A 59 -29.91 17.58 -5.13
C LEU A 59 -28.46 17.07 -5.17
N VAL A 60 -27.47 17.96 -5.19
CA VAL A 60 -26.06 17.55 -5.32
C VAL A 60 -25.51 16.94 -4.04
N LEU A 61 -25.91 17.40 -2.86
CA LEU A 61 -25.42 16.84 -1.58
C LEU A 61 -26.24 15.62 -1.12
N VAL A 62 -27.23 15.18 -1.91
CA VAL A 62 -28.08 14.01 -1.64
C VAL A 62 -28.67 14.06 -0.23
N SER A 63 -29.21 15.22 0.13
CA SER A 63 -29.87 15.42 1.42
C SER A 63 -31.38 15.22 1.33
N GLY A 64 -32.02 15.06 2.49
CA GLY A 64 -33.46 14.86 2.58
C GLY A 64 -34.26 16.07 2.09
N PRO A 65 -35.56 15.88 1.81
CA PRO A 65 -36.44 16.98 1.47
C PRO A 65 -36.49 18.02 2.60
N GLY A 66 -36.63 19.30 2.24
CA GLY A 66 -36.72 20.40 3.19
C GLY A 66 -37.81 21.38 2.80
N LYS A 67 -38.05 22.38 3.65
CA LYS A 67 -39.01 23.45 3.36
C LYS A 67 -38.52 24.26 2.15
N SER A 68 -39.44 24.60 1.24
CA SER A 68 -39.14 25.47 0.10
C SER A 68 -38.47 26.77 0.58
N GLY A 69 -37.40 27.20 -0.09
CA GLY A 69 -36.65 28.40 0.25
C GLY A 69 -35.69 28.28 1.45
N SER A 70 -35.67 27.15 2.16
CA SER A 70 -34.67 26.91 3.22
C SER A 70 -33.41 26.23 2.67
N LEU A 71 -32.27 26.41 3.32
CA LEU A 71 -31.04 25.70 3.00
C LEU A 71 -30.97 24.33 3.73
N PRO A 72 -30.32 23.30 3.14
CA PRO A 72 -30.13 22.00 3.81
C PRO A 72 -29.05 22.02 4.90
N TYR A 73 -28.16 23.01 4.88
CA TYR A 73 -27.07 23.20 5.85
C TYR A 73 -27.00 24.68 6.25
N SER A 74 -26.13 25.01 7.21
CA SER A 74 -25.90 26.40 7.62
C SER A 74 -25.40 27.25 6.45
N ASP A 75 -25.72 28.55 6.48
CA ASP A 75 -25.26 29.51 5.47
C ASP A 75 -23.74 29.52 5.31
N GLN A 76 -23.01 29.45 6.43
CA GLN A 76 -21.54 29.38 6.43
C GLN A 76 -21.01 28.13 5.72
N HIS A 77 -21.66 26.98 5.87
CA HIS A 77 -21.22 25.76 5.17
C HIS A 77 -21.41 25.87 3.66
N LEU A 78 -22.43 26.62 3.23
CA LEU A 78 -22.80 26.80 1.84
C LEU A 78 -22.24 28.09 1.24
N GLU A 79 -21.39 28.85 1.91
CA GLU A 79 -20.89 30.14 1.43
C GLU A 79 -20.32 30.02 -0.01
N ASP A 80 -19.43 29.06 -0.25
CA ASP A 80 -18.81 28.80 -1.55
C ASP A 80 -19.51 27.73 -2.40
N PHE A 81 -20.83 27.52 -2.20
CA PHE A 81 -21.56 26.41 -2.83
C PHE A 81 -21.40 26.37 -4.36
N GLU A 82 -21.62 27.51 -5.02
CA GLU A 82 -21.57 27.62 -6.47
C GLU A 82 -20.17 27.28 -7.00
N ALA A 83 -19.11 27.84 -6.39
CA ALA A 83 -17.73 27.60 -6.82
C ALA A 83 -17.29 26.14 -6.62
N ARG A 84 -17.78 25.49 -5.56
CA ARG A 84 -17.36 24.13 -5.20
C ARG A 84 -18.14 23.04 -5.90
N PHE A 85 -19.45 23.22 -6.06
CA PHE A 85 -20.34 22.14 -6.49
C PHE A 85 -20.99 22.38 -7.85
N CYS A 86 -20.97 23.60 -8.39
CA CYS A 86 -21.66 23.93 -9.63
C CYS A 86 -20.67 24.18 -10.78
N TYR A 87 -20.97 23.59 -11.93
CA TYR A 87 -20.32 23.90 -13.21
C TYR A 87 -21.31 24.67 -14.09
N ASP A 88 -21.29 26.00 -13.96
CA ASP A 88 -22.33 26.90 -14.48
C ASP A 88 -22.01 27.48 -15.87
N ARG A 89 -21.09 26.87 -16.64
CA ARG A 89 -20.68 27.37 -17.97
C ARG A 89 -21.85 27.58 -18.94
N TYR A 90 -22.89 26.74 -18.84
CA TYR A 90 -24.06 26.76 -19.70
C TYR A 90 -25.35 27.09 -18.93
N TRP A 91 -25.22 27.64 -17.72
CA TRP A 91 -26.34 28.01 -16.87
C TRP A 91 -26.51 29.53 -16.87
N HIS A 92 -27.64 29.98 -17.41
CA HIS A 92 -27.96 31.40 -17.58
C HIS A 92 -29.35 31.69 -17.00
N PRO A 93 -29.49 31.81 -15.66
CA PRO A 93 -30.81 31.90 -15.02
C PRO A 93 -31.63 33.12 -15.44
N GLN A 94 -30.97 34.17 -15.94
CA GLN A 94 -31.61 35.41 -16.41
C GLN A 94 -31.93 35.41 -17.91
N ALA A 95 -31.43 34.43 -18.67
CA ALA A 95 -31.72 34.34 -20.09
C ALA A 95 -33.12 33.74 -20.33
N GLU A 96 -33.66 33.97 -21.53
CA GLU A 96 -34.91 33.35 -21.97
C GLU A 96 -34.84 31.82 -21.85
N HIS A 97 -33.70 31.25 -22.26
CA HIS A 97 -33.36 29.85 -22.09
C HIS A 97 -32.31 29.72 -20.98
N ALA A 98 -32.71 29.13 -19.85
CA ALA A 98 -31.84 28.97 -18.68
C ALA A 98 -30.61 28.08 -18.95
N GLY A 99 -30.66 27.26 -20.00
CA GLY A 99 -29.61 26.33 -20.36
C GLY A 99 -29.56 25.12 -19.42
N THR A 100 -28.36 24.59 -19.21
CA THR A 100 -28.12 23.38 -18.41
C THR A 100 -27.23 23.68 -17.23
N ARG A 101 -27.67 23.30 -16.04
CA ARG A 101 -26.86 23.34 -14.82
C ARG A 101 -26.29 21.96 -14.52
N LEU A 102 -24.99 21.91 -14.25
CA LEU A 102 -24.28 20.69 -13.89
C LEU A 102 -23.75 20.84 -12.48
N LEU A 103 -23.94 19.82 -11.64
CA LEU A 103 -23.48 19.82 -10.27
C LEU A 103 -22.75 18.53 -9.93
N SER A 104 -21.69 18.60 -9.14
CA SER A 104 -20.99 17.42 -8.64
C SER A 104 -20.46 17.64 -7.22
N CYS A 105 -20.61 16.63 -6.36
CA CYS A 105 -19.95 16.53 -5.06
C CYS A 105 -19.02 15.31 -4.97
N GLY A 106 -18.62 14.77 -6.12
CA GLY A 106 -17.93 13.48 -6.20
C GLY A 106 -18.91 12.32 -6.10
N HIS A 107 -19.65 12.21 -5.00
CA HIS A 107 -20.62 11.13 -4.78
C HIS A 107 -21.84 11.20 -5.70
N ALA A 108 -22.31 12.41 -5.99
CA ALA A 108 -23.43 12.64 -6.90
C ALA A 108 -23.04 13.58 -8.03
N PHE A 109 -23.57 13.29 -9.22
CA PHE A 109 -23.51 14.15 -10.39
C PHE A 109 -24.93 14.42 -10.89
N ILE A 110 -25.31 15.69 -10.95
CA ILE A 110 -26.67 16.13 -11.29
C ILE A 110 -26.62 17.00 -12.54
N MET A 111 -27.46 16.68 -13.52
CA MET A 111 -27.70 17.50 -14.70
C MET A 111 -29.15 17.98 -14.69
N VAL A 112 -29.34 19.30 -14.70
CA VAL A 112 -30.67 19.94 -14.68
C VAL A 112 -30.85 20.81 -15.91
N GLY A 113 -31.99 20.68 -16.57
CA GLY A 113 -32.33 21.50 -17.73
C GLY A 113 -33.82 21.54 -17.99
N SER A 114 -34.20 22.20 -19.08
CA SER A 114 -35.60 22.38 -19.46
C SER A 114 -36.14 21.17 -20.23
N ALA A 115 -37.28 20.63 -19.82
CA ALA A 115 -38.04 19.63 -20.57
C ALA A 115 -38.61 20.18 -21.89
N ARG A 116 -38.65 21.51 -22.05
CA ARG A 116 -39.10 22.18 -23.27
C ARG A 116 -37.99 22.34 -24.31
N ASP A 117 -36.74 22.09 -23.93
CA ASP A 117 -35.60 22.12 -24.85
C ASP A 117 -35.40 20.75 -25.49
N ALA A 118 -35.68 20.66 -26.79
CA ALA A 118 -35.53 19.43 -27.57
C ALA A 118 -34.08 18.90 -27.56
N TYR A 119 -33.08 19.79 -27.51
CA TYR A 119 -31.68 19.39 -27.41
C TYR A 119 -31.38 18.77 -26.04
N PHE A 120 -31.94 19.34 -24.96
CA PHE A 120 -31.79 18.78 -23.63
C PHE A 120 -32.35 17.35 -23.59
N THR A 121 -33.62 17.15 -23.99
CA THR A 121 -34.33 15.87 -23.89
C THR A 121 -33.95 14.82 -24.95
N GLY A 122 -33.17 15.19 -25.97
CA GLY A 122 -32.85 14.31 -27.10
C GLY A 122 -32.01 13.09 -26.70
N ALA A 123 -32.54 11.88 -26.96
CA ALA A 123 -31.88 10.61 -26.60
C ALA A 123 -30.75 10.20 -27.56
N GLU A 124 -30.85 10.54 -28.84
CA GLU A 124 -29.87 10.15 -29.88
C GLU A 124 -28.76 11.21 -30.03
N ASN A 125 -29.16 12.45 -30.36
CA ASN A 125 -28.23 13.55 -30.68
C ASN A 125 -28.23 14.67 -29.62
N GLY A 126 -28.94 14.47 -28.50
CA GLY A 126 -29.11 15.48 -27.44
C GLY A 126 -28.34 15.16 -26.15
N LEU A 127 -28.59 15.98 -25.12
CA LEU A 127 -27.90 15.85 -23.84
C LEU A 127 -28.32 14.60 -23.05
N LEU A 128 -29.55 14.09 -23.23
CA LEU A 128 -29.94 12.82 -22.62
C LEU A 128 -29.09 11.65 -23.15
N GLY A 129 -28.82 11.63 -24.45
CA GLY A 129 -27.91 10.67 -25.07
C GLY A 129 -26.50 10.78 -24.50
N GLN A 130 -25.94 12.00 -24.48
CA GLN A 130 -24.62 12.24 -23.90
C GLN A 130 -24.56 11.86 -22.41
N PHE A 131 -25.62 12.15 -21.64
CA PHE A 131 -25.69 11.82 -20.21
C PHE A 131 -25.55 10.32 -19.97
N ARG A 132 -26.27 9.51 -20.75
CA ARG A 132 -26.28 8.05 -20.63
C ARG A 132 -24.96 7.38 -21.03
N HIS A 133 -24.12 8.06 -21.82
CA HIS A 133 -22.91 7.47 -22.38
C HIS A 133 -21.65 8.21 -21.88
N GLN A 134 -21.44 9.44 -22.34
CA GLN A 134 -20.25 10.24 -22.04
C GLN A 134 -20.17 10.63 -20.55
N PHE A 135 -21.23 11.22 -19.99
CA PHE A 135 -21.19 11.65 -18.59
C PHE A 135 -21.22 10.47 -17.62
N PHE A 136 -21.86 9.35 -18.00
CA PHE A 136 -21.77 8.10 -17.26
C PHE A 136 -20.32 7.64 -17.11
N LEU A 137 -19.56 7.56 -18.21
CA LEU A 137 -18.14 7.19 -18.16
C LEU A 137 -17.30 8.19 -17.38
N LEU A 138 -17.56 9.49 -17.56
CA LEU A 138 -16.87 10.56 -16.83
C LEU A 138 -17.03 10.42 -15.31
N ALA A 139 -18.21 10.03 -14.85
CA ALA A 139 -18.46 9.79 -13.43
C ALA A 139 -17.93 8.42 -12.96
N LEU A 140 -17.98 7.39 -13.81
CA LEU A 140 -17.54 6.03 -13.45
C LEU A 140 -16.02 5.95 -13.24
N ILE A 141 -15.22 6.58 -14.10
CA ILE A 141 -13.76 6.46 -14.08
C ILE A 141 -13.14 6.93 -12.74
N PRO A 142 -13.47 8.12 -12.19
CA PRO A 142 -12.97 8.55 -10.88
C PRO A 142 -13.37 7.63 -9.73
N HIS A 143 -14.57 7.06 -9.78
CA HIS A 143 -15.02 6.09 -8.77
C HIS A 143 -14.26 4.78 -8.88
N PHE A 144 -13.98 4.32 -10.10
CA PHE A 144 -13.10 3.19 -10.34
C PHE A 144 -11.69 3.45 -9.79
N HIS A 145 -11.13 4.66 -10.03
CA HIS A 145 -9.86 5.05 -9.44
C HIS A 145 -9.87 4.94 -7.93
N LYS A 146 -10.86 5.56 -7.27
CA LYS A 146 -10.99 5.53 -5.81
C LYS A 146 -11.11 4.10 -5.28
N ALA A 147 -11.96 3.28 -5.90
CA ALA A 147 -12.18 1.88 -5.50
C ALA A 147 -10.90 1.05 -5.62
N ALA A 148 -10.15 1.18 -6.73
CA ALA A 148 -8.90 0.47 -6.93
C ALA A 148 -7.84 0.85 -5.88
N LEU A 149 -7.70 2.15 -5.59
CA LEU A 149 -6.77 2.65 -4.56
C LEU A 149 -7.11 2.12 -3.17
N LEU A 150 -8.37 2.19 -2.77
CA LEU A 150 -8.82 1.68 -1.47
C LEU A 150 -8.66 0.15 -1.37
N MET A 151 -8.88 -0.59 -2.46
CA MET A 151 -8.63 -2.03 -2.49
C MET A 151 -7.14 -2.37 -2.31
N LEU A 152 -6.24 -1.59 -2.92
CA LEU A 152 -4.80 -1.79 -2.77
C LEU A 152 -4.33 -1.42 -1.36
N SER A 153 -4.82 -0.31 -0.80
CA SER A 153 -4.55 0.07 0.59
C SER A 153 -4.98 -1.01 1.58
N ASP A 154 -6.20 -1.55 1.45
CA ASP A 154 -6.67 -2.64 2.33
C ASP A 154 -5.82 -3.92 2.22
N ARG A 155 -5.31 -4.23 1.02
CA ARG A 155 -4.37 -5.35 0.84
C ARG A 155 -3.05 -5.12 1.58
N LEU A 156 -2.50 -3.90 1.55
CA LEU A 156 -1.30 -3.56 2.32
C LEU A 156 -1.54 -3.69 3.82
N VAL A 157 -2.65 -3.14 4.32
CA VAL A 157 -3.02 -3.24 5.74
C VAL A 157 -3.18 -4.71 6.15
N THR A 158 -3.82 -5.52 5.30
CA THR A 158 -3.98 -6.96 5.55
C THR A 158 -2.63 -7.68 5.59
N ALA A 159 -1.70 -7.36 4.69
CA ALA A 159 -0.36 -7.93 4.69
C ALA A 159 0.42 -7.53 5.96
N LEU A 160 0.34 -6.26 6.35
CA LEU A 160 1.00 -5.73 7.54
C LEU A 160 0.47 -6.38 8.83
N ASN A 161 -0.85 -6.55 8.96
CA ASN A 161 -1.46 -7.20 10.12
C ASN A 161 -1.04 -8.67 10.30
N ARG A 162 -0.57 -9.33 9.23
CA ARG A 162 -0.09 -10.73 9.26
C ARG A 162 1.42 -10.82 9.50
N LEU A 163 2.14 -9.70 9.51
CA LEU A 163 3.59 -9.67 9.65
C LEU A 163 4.01 -9.98 11.09
N GLN A 164 4.88 -10.98 11.24
CA GLN A 164 5.56 -11.33 12.48
C GLN A 164 7.07 -11.16 12.29
N ILE A 165 7.64 -10.07 12.80
CA ILE A 165 9.04 -9.67 12.56
C ILE A 165 10.04 -10.78 12.98
N GLY A 166 9.75 -11.50 14.07
CA GLY A 166 10.60 -12.58 14.58
C GLY A 166 10.57 -13.88 13.76
N ASN A 167 9.64 -14.02 12.81
CA ASN A 167 9.44 -15.22 12.02
C ASN A 167 9.92 -15.00 10.58
N ALA A 168 10.99 -15.71 10.19
CA ALA A 168 11.58 -15.59 8.86
C ALA A 168 10.61 -15.94 7.71
N GLU A 169 9.72 -16.90 7.92
CA GLU A 169 8.73 -17.29 6.90
C GLU A 169 7.64 -16.21 6.74
N SER A 170 7.19 -15.62 7.86
CA SER A 170 6.25 -14.49 7.82
C SER A 170 6.82 -13.30 7.05
N VAL A 171 8.10 -12.95 7.30
CA VAL A 171 8.79 -11.88 6.56
C VAL A 171 8.90 -12.22 5.07
N LYS A 172 9.14 -13.48 4.71
CA LYS A 172 9.21 -13.92 3.31
C LYS A 172 7.87 -13.80 2.59
N ILE A 173 6.78 -14.22 3.24
CA ILE A 173 5.42 -14.08 2.72
C ILE A 173 5.08 -12.60 2.54
N PHE A 174 5.32 -11.77 3.56
CA PHE A 174 5.10 -10.33 3.50
C PHE A 174 5.86 -9.66 2.34
N LYS A 175 7.15 -10.02 2.13
CA LYS A 175 7.92 -9.53 0.97
C LYS A 175 7.28 -9.86 -0.37
N ARG A 176 6.70 -11.05 -0.52
CA ARG A 176 6.00 -11.46 -1.74
C ARG A 176 4.72 -10.65 -1.92
N ASP A 177 3.94 -10.51 -0.86
CA ASP A 177 2.65 -9.82 -0.90
C ASP A 177 2.83 -8.31 -1.23
N ILE A 178 3.84 -7.65 -0.64
CA ILE A 178 4.17 -6.25 -0.97
C ILE A 178 4.61 -6.09 -2.43
N ARG A 179 5.42 -7.02 -2.96
CA ARG A 179 5.81 -6.99 -4.39
C ARG A 179 4.61 -7.17 -5.32
N GLU A 180 3.69 -8.07 -4.98
CA GLU A 180 2.47 -8.27 -5.77
C GLU A 180 1.61 -6.99 -5.76
N VAL A 181 1.42 -6.36 -4.59
CA VAL A 181 0.68 -5.11 -4.50
C VAL A 181 1.37 -3.99 -5.30
N LEU A 182 2.69 -3.87 -5.22
CA LEU A 182 3.47 -2.91 -6.01
C LEU A 182 3.30 -3.16 -7.51
N GLU A 183 3.37 -4.40 -7.97
CA GLU A 183 3.17 -4.74 -9.38
C GLU A 183 1.77 -4.34 -9.87
N VAL A 184 0.73 -4.66 -9.09
CA VAL A 184 -0.65 -4.29 -9.42
C VAL A 184 -0.81 -2.77 -9.40
N PHE A 185 -0.22 -2.07 -8.44
CA PHE A 185 -0.24 -0.62 -8.36
C PHE A 185 0.42 0.01 -9.60
N LEU A 186 1.59 -0.46 -10.02
CA LEU A 186 2.25 0.03 -11.24
C LEU A 186 1.40 -0.23 -12.49
N ARG A 187 0.81 -1.41 -12.63
CA ARG A 187 -0.12 -1.72 -13.73
C ARG A 187 -1.33 -0.78 -13.71
N PHE A 188 -1.87 -0.50 -12.53
CA PHE A 188 -2.96 0.46 -12.36
C PHE A 188 -2.55 1.87 -12.77
N THR A 189 -1.41 2.36 -12.27
CA THR A 189 -0.85 3.68 -12.61
C THR A 189 -0.64 3.85 -14.10
N HIS A 190 -0.06 2.85 -14.77
CA HIS A 190 0.30 3.00 -16.18
C HIS A 190 -0.86 2.74 -17.15
N ARG A 191 -1.87 1.97 -16.76
CA ARG A 191 -2.96 1.56 -17.67
C ARG A 191 -4.29 2.25 -17.40
N TYR A 192 -4.57 2.60 -16.15
CA TYR A 192 -5.91 3.01 -15.74
C TYR A 192 -5.95 4.32 -14.97
N TRP A 193 -4.83 4.83 -14.45
CA TRP A 193 -4.79 6.12 -13.80
C TRP A 193 -4.75 7.25 -14.83
N PHE A 194 -5.82 8.04 -14.87
CA PHE A 194 -5.97 9.14 -15.82
C PHE A 194 -6.04 10.47 -15.06
N ASN A 195 -5.16 11.40 -15.42
CA ASN A 195 -5.23 12.78 -14.91
C ASN A 195 -6.32 13.57 -15.67
N GLU A 196 -6.43 13.32 -16.97
CA GLU A 196 -7.44 13.87 -17.87
C GLU A 196 -7.97 12.75 -18.79
N ILE A 197 -9.25 12.83 -19.17
CA ILE A 197 -9.91 11.83 -20.02
C ILE A 197 -10.42 12.39 -21.36
N SER A 198 -10.33 13.70 -21.56
CA SER A 198 -10.84 14.38 -22.75
C SER A 198 -10.27 15.79 -22.88
N ASP A 199 -9.99 16.22 -24.12
CA ASP A 199 -9.59 17.59 -24.45
C ASP A 199 -10.77 18.58 -24.41
N GLN A 200 -12.01 18.08 -24.42
CA GLN A 200 -13.19 18.93 -24.31
C GLN A 200 -13.21 19.60 -22.94
N ALA A 201 -13.17 20.94 -22.94
CA ALA A 201 -13.03 21.74 -21.73
C ALA A 201 -14.08 21.42 -20.63
N GLN A 202 -15.33 21.10 -21.02
CA GLN A 202 -16.37 20.69 -20.09
C GLN A 202 -16.07 19.34 -19.44
N ALA A 203 -15.72 18.32 -20.22
CA ALA A 203 -15.41 16.99 -19.71
C ALA A 203 -14.20 17.05 -18.77
N ARG A 204 -13.14 17.78 -19.16
CA ARG A 204 -11.97 18.00 -18.30
C ARG A 204 -12.32 18.66 -16.97
N ALA A 205 -13.10 19.74 -16.99
CA ALA A 205 -13.48 20.46 -15.78
C ALA A 205 -14.33 19.60 -14.83
N LEU A 206 -15.31 18.87 -15.35
CA LEU A 206 -16.18 18.01 -14.55
C LEU A 206 -15.42 16.79 -13.98
N PHE A 207 -14.51 16.23 -14.76
CA PHE A 207 -13.66 15.13 -14.31
C PHE A 207 -12.73 15.59 -13.18
N ALA A 208 -12.09 16.75 -13.33
CA ALA A 208 -11.25 17.36 -12.30
C ALA A 208 -12.06 17.68 -11.03
N MET A 209 -13.25 18.29 -11.16
CA MET A 209 -14.15 18.58 -10.05
C MET A 209 -14.54 17.29 -9.30
N THR A 210 -14.92 16.24 -10.04
CA THR A 210 -15.32 14.95 -9.45
C THR A 210 -14.14 14.26 -8.75
N ARG A 211 -12.95 14.25 -9.36
CA ARG A 211 -11.72 13.71 -8.74
C ARG A 211 -11.33 14.48 -7.49
N GLY A 212 -11.43 15.80 -7.51
CA GLY A 212 -11.16 16.67 -6.38
C GLY A 212 -12.05 16.35 -5.19
N HIS A 213 -13.37 16.26 -5.40
CA HIS A 213 -14.32 15.88 -4.34
C HIS A 213 -14.11 14.44 -3.82
N LEU A 214 -13.75 13.51 -4.70
CA LEU A 214 -13.45 12.13 -4.30
C LEU A 214 -12.09 11.98 -3.60
N GLY A 215 -11.23 12.99 -3.64
CA GLY A 215 -9.90 13.00 -3.02
C GLY A 215 -8.94 11.97 -3.62
N THR A 216 -9.13 11.58 -4.89
CA THR A 216 -8.39 10.46 -5.48
C THR A 216 -6.89 10.73 -5.60
N GLU A 217 -6.48 11.97 -5.87
CA GLU A 217 -5.06 12.34 -5.96
C GLU A 217 -4.32 12.18 -4.64
N ARG A 218 -4.96 12.61 -3.54
CA ARG A 218 -4.39 12.45 -2.20
C ARG A 218 -4.24 10.97 -1.86
N LEU A 219 -5.30 10.18 -2.09
CA LEU A 219 -5.27 8.72 -1.86
C LEU A 219 -4.18 8.02 -2.70
N TYR A 220 -3.98 8.47 -3.95
CA TYR A 220 -2.92 7.94 -4.80
C TYR A 220 -1.53 8.25 -4.24
N ALA A 221 -1.30 9.49 -3.80
CA ALA A 221 -0.03 9.92 -3.24
C ALA A 221 0.30 9.18 -1.93
N GLU A 222 -0.66 9.11 -1.00
CA GLU A 222 -0.54 8.39 0.27
C GLU A 222 -0.22 6.90 0.02
N LEU A 223 -0.99 6.22 -0.83
CA LEU A 223 -0.77 4.81 -1.14
C LEU A 223 0.60 4.56 -1.78
N ARG A 224 1.04 5.45 -2.68
CA ARG A 224 2.35 5.35 -3.32
C ARG A 224 3.47 5.44 -2.29
N GLU A 225 3.39 6.39 -1.38
CA GLU A 225 4.36 6.59 -0.30
C GLU A 225 4.39 5.37 0.62
N GLU A 226 3.24 4.87 1.06
CA GLU A 226 3.13 3.67 1.89
C GLU A 226 3.78 2.44 1.23
N ILE A 227 3.51 2.19 -0.06
CA ILE A 227 4.12 1.07 -0.80
C ILE A 227 5.64 1.25 -0.88
N GLN A 228 6.11 2.46 -1.16
CA GLN A 228 7.54 2.77 -1.28
C GLN A 228 8.27 2.56 0.05
N ASP A 229 7.71 3.05 1.16
CA ASP A 229 8.26 2.90 2.50
C ASP A 229 8.36 1.44 2.91
N MET A 230 7.30 0.65 2.66
CA MET A 230 7.31 -0.79 2.95
C MET A 230 8.35 -1.52 2.12
N SER A 231 8.50 -1.19 0.83
CA SER A 231 9.54 -1.78 -0.02
C SER A 231 10.94 -1.45 0.49
N GLN A 232 11.22 -0.18 0.80
CA GLN A 232 12.52 0.28 1.28
C GLN A 232 12.90 -0.35 2.63
N TYR A 233 11.93 -0.49 3.54
CA TYR A 233 12.13 -1.19 4.80
C TYR A 233 12.59 -2.64 4.58
N LEU A 234 11.95 -3.34 3.63
CA LEU A 234 12.24 -4.75 3.34
C LEU A 234 13.61 -4.95 2.68
N ASP A 235 14.02 -4.02 1.82
CA ASP A 235 15.34 -4.02 1.20
C ASP A 235 16.42 -3.77 2.25
N SER A 236 16.20 -2.81 3.15
CA SER A 236 17.09 -2.50 4.27
C SER A 236 17.25 -3.68 5.24
N ASP A 237 16.15 -4.37 5.62
CA ASP A 237 16.22 -5.56 6.47
C ASP A 237 16.97 -6.71 5.77
N SER A 238 16.80 -6.88 4.46
CA SER A 238 17.54 -7.88 3.67
C SER A 238 19.04 -7.60 3.70
N LEU A 239 19.43 -6.34 3.44
CA LEU A 239 20.83 -5.92 3.48
C LEU A 239 21.44 -6.11 4.86
N ARG A 240 20.71 -5.77 5.93
CA ARG A 240 21.17 -5.97 7.31
C ARG A 240 21.41 -7.44 7.64
N ARG A 241 20.51 -8.34 7.23
CA ARG A 241 20.68 -9.80 7.44
C ARG A 241 21.84 -10.36 6.63
N GLN A 242 22.01 -9.90 5.39
CA GLN A 242 23.12 -10.31 4.54
C GLN A 242 24.46 -9.85 5.11
N ALA A 243 24.56 -8.58 5.53
CA ALA A 243 25.73 -8.03 6.20
C ALA A 243 26.09 -8.85 7.46
N ASN A 244 25.11 -9.15 8.32
CA ASN A 244 25.33 -9.98 9.51
C ASN A 244 25.83 -11.40 9.18
N THR A 245 25.38 -11.98 8.06
CA THR A 245 25.82 -13.30 7.60
C THR A 245 27.24 -13.26 7.06
N VAL A 246 27.57 -12.24 6.26
CA VAL A 246 28.92 -12.02 5.73
C VAL A 246 29.90 -11.80 6.88
N VAL A 247 29.56 -10.96 7.84
CA VAL A 247 30.38 -10.71 9.03
C VAL A 247 30.63 -12.00 9.82
N ARG A 248 29.58 -12.81 10.02
CA ARG A 248 29.71 -14.14 10.64
C ARG A 248 30.65 -15.06 9.85
N LEU A 249 30.55 -15.06 8.52
CA LEU A 249 31.44 -15.85 7.66
C LEU A 249 32.89 -15.36 7.78
N THR A 250 33.13 -14.05 7.73
CA THR A 250 34.47 -13.46 7.86
C THR A 250 35.12 -13.85 9.19
N VAL A 251 34.39 -13.74 10.31
CA VAL A 251 34.88 -14.17 11.63
C VAL A 251 35.33 -15.65 11.61
N VAL A 252 34.49 -16.53 11.05
CA VAL A 252 34.80 -17.96 10.95
C VAL A 252 36.01 -18.19 10.05
N THR A 253 36.10 -17.50 8.92
CA THR A 253 37.23 -17.60 7.99
C THR A 253 38.53 -17.09 8.61
N THR A 254 38.52 -15.95 9.30
CA THR A 254 39.71 -15.40 9.97
C THR A 254 40.18 -16.32 11.09
N ALA A 255 39.27 -16.82 11.94
CA ALA A 255 39.61 -17.78 12.98
C ALA A 255 40.12 -19.10 12.39
N GLY A 256 39.47 -19.59 11.33
CA GLY A 256 39.89 -20.80 10.61
C GLY A 256 41.24 -20.63 9.93
N LEU A 257 41.55 -19.47 9.38
CA LEU A 257 42.86 -19.16 8.78
C LEU A 257 43.96 -19.16 9.85
N ILE A 258 43.71 -18.54 11.01
CA ILE A 258 44.65 -18.58 12.15
C ILE A 258 44.89 -20.03 12.57
N ALA A 259 43.83 -20.82 12.74
CA ALA A 259 43.93 -22.23 13.10
C ALA A 259 44.70 -23.05 12.07
N THR A 260 44.43 -22.81 10.77
CA THR A 260 45.10 -23.49 9.66
C THR A 260 46.58 -23.11 9.58
N ILE A 261 46.93 -21.83 9.78
CA ILE A 261 48.32 -21.38 9.82
C ILE A 261 49.05 -21.98 11.04
N SER A 262 48.45 -21.92 12.22
CA SER A 262 49.03 -22.50 13.45
C SER A 262 49.23 -24.02 13.32
N THR A 263 48.25 -24.72 12.74
CA THR A 263 48.32 -26.15 12.49
C THR A 263 49.34 -26.49 11.41
N GLY A 264 49.39 -25.72 10.32
CA GLY A 264 50.38 -25.86 9.25
C GLY A 264 51.80 -25.66 9.77
N PHE A 265 52.01 -24.67 10.64
CA PHE A 265 53.30 -24.45 11.30
C PHE A 265 53.73 -25.62 12.20
N LEU A 266 52.80 -26.17 12.98
CA LEU A 266 53.05 -27.38 13.79
C LEU A 266 53.29 -28.63 12.94
N GLY A 267 52.66 -28.71 11.75
CA GLY A 267 52.81 -29.82 10.81
C GLY A 267 54.09 -29.75 9.95
N MET A 268 54.73 -28.59 9.83
CA MET A 268 56.00 -28.42 9.12
C MET A 268 57.18 -28.85 9.99
N ASN A 269 57.43 -30.16 10.12
CA ASN A 269 58.71 -30.78 10.53
C ASN A 269 59.44 -30.20 11.76
N LEU A 270 58.75 -29.43 12.61
CA LEU A 270 59.27 -28.80 13.83
C LEU A 270 59.09 -29.70 15.06
N ILE A 271 58.18 -30.67 14.96
CA ILE A 271 58.03 -31.77 15.90
C ILE A 271 58.75 -32.95 15.25
N ASP A 272 59.81 -33.48 15.87
CA ASP A 272 60.58 -34.65 15.41
C ASP A 272 59.75 -35.97 15.52
N ALA A 273 58.43 -35.89 15.29
CA ALA A 273 57.50 -37.01 15.23
C ALA A 273 57.52 -37.71 13.85
N ALA A 274 58.34 -37.24 12.92
CA ALA A 274 58.53 -37.85 11.60
C ALA A 274 59.27 -39.20 11.64
N GLN A 275 59.80 -39.60 12.81
CA GLN A 275 60.46 -40.91 13.03
C GLN A 275 59.64 -41.89 13.89
N GLU A 276 58.50 -41.49 14.45
CA GLU A 276 57.66 -42.34 15.30
C GLU A 276 56.74 -43.29 14.50
N PRO A 277 56.33 -44.45 15.06
CA PRO A 277 55.51 -45.43 14.37
C PRO A 277 54.15 -44.86 13.93
N LEU A 278 53.62 -45.37 12.80
CA LEU A 278 52.34 -44.95 12.17
C LEU A 278 51.15 -44.66 13.11
N PRO A 279 50.86 -45.45 14.18
CA PRO A 279 49.75 -45.17 15.08
C PRO A 279 49.89 -43.85 15.85
N ASP A 280 51.09 -43.44 16.26
CA ASP A 280 51.30 -42.22 17.05
C ASP A 280 51.11 -40.97 16.19
N ARG A 281 51.47 -41.04 14.90
CA ARG A 281 51.18 -39.97 13.93
C ARG A 281 49.69 -39.83 13.65
N LEU A 282 48.97 -40.94 13.55
CA LEU A 282 47.50 -40.95 13.40
C LEU A 282 46.82 -40.34 14.63
N LEU A 283 47.33 -40.62 15.83
CA LEU A 283 46.84 -40.07 17.09
C LEU A 283 47.06 -38.55 17.18
N LEU A 284 48.26 -38.08 16.84
CA LEU A 284 48.59 -36.65 16.75
C LEU A 284 47.72 -35.94 15.71
N PHE A 285 47.56 -36.51 14.53
CA PHE A 285 46.69 -35.97 13.49
C PHE A 285 45.23 -35.88 13.96
N ALA A 286 44.71 -36.95 14.57
CA ALA A 286 43.35 -36.97 15.10
C ALA A 286 43.15 -35.94 16.21
N MET A 287 44.14 -35.76 17.10
CA MET A 287 44.10 -34.77 18.17
C MET A 287 44.06 -33.34 17.62
N VAL A 288 44.92 -33.03 16.65
CA VAL A 288 44.96 -31.73 15.97
C VAL A 288 43.68 -31.47 15.19
N PHE A 289 43.17 -32.48 14.49
CA PHE A 289 41.91 -32.39 13.76
C PHE A 289 40.72 -32.10 14.70
N VAL A 290 40.61 -32.84 15.81
CA VAL A 290 39.56 -32.63 16.81
C VAL A 290 39.67 -31.23 17.44
N LEU A 291 40.88 -30.79 17.78
CA LEU A 291 41.10 -29.45 18.34
C LEU A 291 40.69 -28.36 17.35
N SER A 292 41.07 -28.51 16.08
CA SER A 292 40.76 -27.55 15.02
C SER A 292 39.26 -27.55 14.66
N ALA A 293 38.61 -28.71 14.66
CA ALA A 293 37.16 -28.85 14.48
C ALA A 293 36.39 -28.23 15.65
N LEU A 294 36.84 -28.43 16.90
CA LEU A 294 36.27 -27.80 18.09
C LEU A 294 36.45 -26.29 18.06
N LEU A 295 37.62 -25.79 17.65
CA LEU A 295 37.90 -24.36 17.53
C LEU A 295 37.02 -23.72 16.45
N THR A 296 36.89 -24.36 15.29
CA THR A 296 36.04 -23.90 14.18
C THR A 296 34.56 -23.93 14.58
N GLY A 297 34.12 -25.01 15.23
CA GLY A 297 32.77 -25.11 15.78
C GLY A 297 32.49 -24.04 16.83
N PHE A 298 33.44 -23.77 17.72
CA PHE A 298 33.36 -22.69 18.70
C PHE A 298 33.26 -21.32 18.02
N ALA A 299 34.06 -21.06 16.98
CA ALA A 299 34.01 -19.83 16.19
C ALA A 299 32.65 -19.64 15.50
N ILE A 300 32.06 -20.70 14.95
CA ILE A 300 30.72 -20.66 14.35
C ILE A 300 29.65 -20.33 15.39
N VAL A 301 29.63 -21.05 16.52
CA VAL A 301 28.62 -20.88 17.58
C VAL A 301 28.71 -19.51 18.24
N ARG A 302 29.92 -18.97 18.44
CA ARG A 302 30.15 -17.66 19.08
C ARG A 302 30.40 -16.53 18.09
N SER A 303 30.26 -16.77 16.79
CA SER A 303 30.55 -15.83 15.70
C SER A 303 29.97 -14.43 15.91
N LYS A 304 28.75 -14.31 16.41
CA LYS A 304 28.12 -13.01 16.70
C LYS A 304 28.92 -12.20 17.72
N ARG A 305 29.42 -12.83 18.79
CA ARG A 305 30.20 -12.15 19.83
C ARG A 305 31.64 -11.87 19.40
N LEU A 306 32.20 -12.76 18.59
CA LEU A 306 33.52 -12.57 18.00
C LEU A 306 33.52 -11.42 17.00
N SER A 307 32.43 -11.21 16.25
CA SER A 307 32.22 -10.03 15.43
C SER A 307 32.26 -8.74 16.24
N ASP A 308 31.45 -8.64 17.30
CA ASP A 308 31.40 -7.45 18.18
C ASP A 308 32.79 -7.15 18.78
N PHE A 309 33.57 -8.19 19.06
CA PHE A 309 34.94 -8.08 19.54
C PHE A 309 35.94 -7.61 18.47
N LEU A 310 35.86 -8.13 17.24
CA LEU A 310 36.72 -7.66 16.14
C LEU A 310 36.44 -6.19 15.80
N GLU A 311 35.17 -5.77 15.84
CA GLU A 311 34.78 -4.38 15.63
C GLU A 311 35.36 -3.47 16.72
N ALA A 312 35.28 -3.89 17.99
CA ALA A 312 35.90 -3.20 19.13
C ALA A 312 37.45 -3.19 19.09
N LEU A 313 38.08 -4.19 18.47
CA LEU A 313 39.53 -4.22 18.24
C LEU A 313 39.95 -3.22 17.15
N SER A 314 39.11 -3.04 16.12
CA SER A 314 39.36 -2.10 15.03
C SER A 314 39.09 -0.64 15.40
N ASP A 315 38.32 -0.39 16.46
CA ASP A 315 38.00 0.96 16.92
C ASP A 315 39.20 1.59 17.68
N GLU A 316 39.84 2.57 17.06
CA GLU A 316 41.00 3.30 17.59
C GLU A 316 40.66 4.16 18.83
N ARG A 317 39.37 4.38 19.12
CA ARG A 317 38.92 5.22 20.24
C ARG A 317 38.82 4.47 21.58
N LEU A 318 38.91 3.15 21.59
CA LEU A 318 38.76 2.32 22.81
C LEU A 318 40.08 2.11 23.55
N SER A 319 40.06 2.31 24.87
CA SER A 319 41.18 2.02 25.77
C SER A 319 41.48 0.51 25.80
N GLN A 320 42.75 0.13 25.99
CA GLN A 320 43.18 -1.29 26.05
C GLN A 320 42.42 -2.12 27.11
N ARG A 321 41.95 -1.49 28.19
CA ARG A 321 41.12 -2.14 29.22
C ARG A 321 39.72 -2.48 28.72
N ASP A 322 39.13 -1.65 27.87
CA ASP A 322 37.80 -1.87 27.29
C ASP A 322 37.84 -2.96 26.22
N ARG A 323 38.95 -3.06 25.47
CA ARG A 323 39.24 -4.15 24.52
C ARG A 323 39.39 -5.52 25.21
N LEU A 324 39.96 -5.57 26.41
CA LEU A 324 40.04 -6.80 27.21
C LEU A 324 38.70 -7.17 27.86
N ALA A 325 37.89 -6.18 28.25
CA ALA A 325 36.57 -6.40 28.82
C ALA A 325 35.58 -7.01 27.80
N THR A 326 35.65 -6.60 26.52
CA THR A 326 34.85 -7.21 25.45
C THR A 326 35.26 -8.66 25.19
N LEU A 327 36.55 -9.00 25.30
CA LEU A 327 37.06 -10.38 25.21
C LEU A 327 36.50 -11.28 26.34
N LEU A 328 36.46 -10.78 27.57
CA LEU A 328 35.81 -11.45 28.71
C LEU A 328 34.29 -11.62 28.53
N ALA A 329 33.62 -10.68 27.86
CA ALA A 329 32.20 -10.76 27.55
C ALA A 329 31.87 -11.81 26.47
N VAL A 330 32.80 -12.10 25.55
CA VAL A 330 32.67 -13.23 24.61
C VAL A 330 32.49 -14.54 25.38
N TRP A 331 33.21 -14.71 26.50
CA TRP A 331 33.22 -15.91 27.33
C TRP A 331 32.04 -16.00 28.32
N ARG A 332 31.58 -14.89 28.91
CA ARG A 332 30.44 -14.89 29.85
C ARG A 332 29.10 -15.15 29.14
N SER A 333 28.45 -16.27 29.43
CA SER A 333 27.07 -16.54 29.02
C SER A 333 26.11 -15.60 29.78
N ARG A 334 25.54 -14.58 29.12
CA ARG A 334 24.28 -14.02 29.62
C ARG A 334 23.19 -15.08 29.43
N ARG A 335 22.63 -15.56 30.54
CA ARG A 335 21.34 -16.26 30.57
C ARG A 335 20.30 -15.39 29.84
N PRO A 336 19.38 -15.98 29.06
CA PRO A 336 18.33 -15.21 28.41
C PRO A 336 17.50 -14.48 29.49
N PRO A 337 17.07 -13.22 29.25
CA PRO A 337 16.06 -12.61 30.09
C PRO A 337 14.77 -13.45 29.96
N GLY A 338 14.17 -13.78 31.10
CA GLY A 338 12.90 -14.50 31.16
C GLY A 338 11.83 -13.77 30.35
N SER A 339 10.99 -14.56 29.69
CA SER A 339 9.73 -14.16 29.09
C SER A 339 8.87 -13.43 30.12
N GLY A 340 8.64 -12.14 29.90
CA GLY A 340 7.57 -11.33 30.48
C GLY A 340 6.65 -10.89 29.37
#